data_AF-A0AAW4U9X3-F1
#
_entry.id   AF-A0AAW4U9X3-F1
#
_cell.length_a   1.000
_cell.length_b   1.000
_cell.length_c   1.000
_cell.angle_alpha   90.00
_cell.angle_beta   90.00
_cell.angle_gamma   90.00
#
_symmetry.space_group_name_H-M   'P 1'
#
loop_
_entity.id
_entity.type
_entity.pdbx_description
1 polymer ?
#
loop_
_entity_poly.entity_id
_entity_poly.type
_entity_poly.pdbx_seq_one_letter_code
_entity_poly.pdbx_strand_id
1 'polypeptide(L)' 'HVCGAKNPETKNLAVREWICAKCKSTHDRDRNAAINIWKVGASTFFGEI' A
#
# COMPACT_ATOMS: atom_id res chain seq x y z
N HIS A 1 -4.15 4.13 -4.65
CA HIS A 1 -4.34 5.30 -3.76
C HIS A 1 -4.51 6.63 -4.51
N VAL A 2 -4.07 6.79 -5.77
CA VAL A 2 -4.27 8.05 -6.52
C VAL A 2 -5.53 8.04 -7.41
N CYS A 3 -5.77 6.97 -8.18
CA CYS A 3 -6.87 6.93 -9.15
C CYS A 3 -7.76 5.66 -9.06
N GLY A 4 -7.55 4.85 -8.01
CA GLY A 4 -8.27 3.58 -7.79
C GLY A 4 -7.91 2.43 -8.73
N ALA A 5 -7.02 2.61 -9.70
CA ALA A 5 -6.60 1.55 -10.61
C ALA A 5 -5.85 0.44 -9.86
N LYS A 6 -6.23 -0.82 -10.11
CA LYS A 6 -5.57 -2.02 -9.58
C LYS A 6 -4.56 -2.51 -10.60
N ASN A 7 -3.28 -2.60 -10.21
CA ASN A 7 -2.26 -3.26 -11.02
C ASN A 7 -2.17 -4.74 -10.58
N PRO A 8 -2.51 -5.73 -11.43
CA PRO A 8 -2.44 -7.15 -11.06
C PRO A 8 -1.01 -7.63 -10.75
N GLU A 9 0.02 -6.97 -11.27
CA GLU A 9 1.43 -7.31 -11.01
C GLU A 9 1.86 -7.07 -9.56
N THR A 10 1.10 -6.28 -8.81
CA THR A 10 1.32 -6.06 -7.38
C THR A 10 1.13 -7.32 -6.53
N LYS A 11 0.55 -8.39 -7.11
CA LYS A 11 0.53 -9.73 -6.51
C LYS A 11 1.92 -10.36 -6.45
N ASN A 12 2.83 -9.96 -7.33
CA ASN A 12 4.20 -10.42 -7.30
C ASN A 12 4.97 -9.63 -6.23
N LEU A 13 5.48 -10.33 -5.23
CA LEU A 13 6.24 -9.74 -4.13
C LEU A 13 7.58 -9.10 -4.57
N ALA A 14 8.04 -9.38 -5.80
CA ALA A 14 9.19 -8.69 -6.40
C ALA A 14 8.86 -7.25 -6.86
N VAL A 15 7.60 -6.94 -7.16
CA VAL A 15 7.19 -5.62 -7.66
C VAL A 15 7.03 -4.65 -6.49
N ARG A 16 8.05 -3.80 -6.30
CA ARG A 16 8.13 -2.79 -5.22
C ARG A 16 7.52 -1.47 -5.65
N GLU A 17 7.84 -1.03 -6.86
CA GLU A 17 7.34 0.21 -7.45
C GLU A 17 6.74 -0.04 -8.84
N TRP A 18 5.69 0.69 -9.20
CA TRP A 18 5.17 0.70 -10.57
C TRP A 18 4.58 2.05 -10.95
N ILE A 19 4.64 2.38 -12.24
CA ILE A 19 3.99 3.57 -12.79
C ILE A 19 2.55 3.20 -13.19
N CYS A 20 1.58 3.96 -12.70
CA CYS A 20 0.19 3.74 -13.07
C CYS A 20 -0.06 4.13 -14.54
N ALA A 21 -0.54 3.21 -15.36
CA ALA A 21 -0.92 3.53 -16.75
C ALA A 21 -2.03 4.60 -16.83
N LYS A 22 -2.92 4.67 -15.83
CA LYS A 22 -4.09 5.56 -15.80
C LYS A 22 -3.77 6.98 -15.36
N CYS A 23 -3.02 7.15 -14.27
CA CYS A 23 -2.73 8.48 -13.70
C CYS A 23 -1.25 8.87 -13.77
N LYS A 24 -0.40 8.02 -14.37
CA LYS A 24 1.04 8.24 -14.58
C LYS A 24 1.87 8.47 -13.31
N SER A 25 1.26 8.42 -12.13
CA SER A 25 1.98 8.50 -10.86
C SER A 25 2.72 7.19 -10.56
N THR A 26 3.89 7.33 -9.94
CA THR A 26 4.62 6.21 -9.33
C THR A 26 3.91 5.76 -8.05
N HIS A 27 3.74 4.46 -7.90
CA HIS A 27 3.18 3.82 -6.71
C HIS A 27 4.24 2.93 -6.08
N ASP A 28 4.39 3.07 -4.77
CA ASP A 28 5.24 2.23 -3.92
C ASP A 28 4.34 1.32 -3.07
N ARG A 29 4.55 0.01 -3.20
CA ARG A 29 3.84 -1.01 -2.42
C ARG A 29 4.26 -1.00 -0.95
N ASP A 30 5.52 -0.76 -0.66
CA ASP A 30 6.08 -0.85 0.69
C ASP A 30 5.58 0.33 1.56
N ARG A 31 5.34 1.50 0.94
CA ARG A 31 4.58 2.59 1.58
C ARG A 31 3.18 2.15 2.00
N ASN A 32 2.47 1.35 1.19
CA ASN A 32 1.16 0.83 1.59
C ASN A 32 1.27 -0.18 2.73
N ALA A 33 2.33 -0.99 2.75
CA ALA A 33 2.59 -1.92 3.85
C ALA A 33 2.85 -1.15 5.16
N ALA A 34 3.67 -0.10 5.14
CA ALA A 34 3.92 0.75 6.30
C ALA A 34 2.62 1.40 6.84
N ILE A 35 1.75 1.90 5.95
CA ILE A 35 0.43 2.44 6.33
C ILE A 35 -0.44 1.36 6.96
N ASN A 36 -0.46 0.13 6.42
CA ASN A 36 -1.25 -0.96 6.97
C ASN A 36 -0.75 -1.40 8.34
N ILE A 37 0.57 -1.52 8.52
CA ILE A 37 1.20 -1.84 9.82
C ILE A 37 0.86 -0.75 10.85
N TRP A 38 1.00 0.52 10.49
CA TRP A 38 0.66 1.64 11.39
C TRP A 38 -0.82 1.61 11.80
N LYS A 39 -1.74 1.39 10.87
CA LYS A 39 -3.19 1.32 11.17
C LYS A 39 -3.52 0.18 12.14
N VAL A 40 -2.94 -1.01 11.95
CA VAL A 40 -3.15 -2.13 12.86
C VAL A 40 -2.56 -1.84 14.23
N GLY A 41 -1.29 -1.43 14.29
CA GLY A 41 -0.61 -1.10 15.55
C GLY A 41 -1.32 0.00 16.35
N ALA A 42 -1.80 1.05 15.68
CA ALA A 42 -2.59 2.11 16.31
C ALA A 42 -3.94 1.62 16.85
N SER A 43 -4.56 0.61 16.21
CA SER A 43 -5.84 0.04 16.66
C SER A 43 -5.71 -0.95 17.82
N THR A 44 -4.58 -1.66 17.93
CA THR A 44 -4.34 -2.61 19.03
C THR A 44 -3.80 -1.94 20.29
N PHE A 45 -3.14 -0.78 20.18
CA PHE A 45 -2.56 -0.08 21.34
C PHE A 45 -3.60 0.42 22.36
N PHE A 46 -4.85 0.64 21.94
CA PHE A 46 -5.94 1.09 22.85
C PHE A 46 -6.78 -0.06 23.44
N GLY A 47 -6.51 -1.31 23.07
CA GLY A 47 -7.27 -2.49 23.52
C GLY A 47 -6.61 -3.34 24.60
N GLU A 48 -5.42 -2.94 25.08
CA GLU A 48 -4.64 -3.67 26.10
C GLU A 48 -4.54 -2.92 27.46
N ILE A 49 -5.55 -2.10 27.80
CA ILE A 49 -5.70 -1.53 29.15
C ILE A 49 -7.00 -2.04 29.77
#